data_AF-A0A974UHN8-F1
#
_entry.id   AF-A0A974UHN8-F1
#
_cell.length_a   1.000
_cell.length_b   1.000
_cell.length_c   1.000
_cell.angle_alpha   90.00
_cell.angle_beta   90.00
_cell.angle_gamma   90.00
#
_symmetry.space_group_name_H-M   'P 1'
#
loop_
_entity.id
_entity.type
_entity.pdbx_description
1 polymer ?
#
loop_
_entity_poly.entity_id
_entity_poly.type
_entity_poly.pdbx_seq_one_letter_code
_entity_poly.pdbx_strand_id
1 'polypeptide(L)'
;MFKMKKSWVSVLCLLAIVLLVAGCSQPTANEEESMGSFTVTGIGDERVISVADIIEQYDAVEMDVTSVDSAGETNEYHVKGVRLADVLAGEGISAEDYSSMRAVAGDGYAIEVPQEIVEIRDIVLAYEMDGEALPEDSKPIRLIVPEERSMYWVRNMATLDLMQTKQVVETTKIVFLDTAVADLTQEPYTYYDSEDMAVSMTELLATYGVEGSDDIYFVSADGLEKEETRDNVELGYLKITGEDTPLFLSPDLPKGMHIKQVLSFSQPGISFYSLESGFASQEIGTIDKFEGISLQEIAGLTGLKEASSYLLTARDGYSVSVEADYFNSGIIYFKDGTYRSVFPDLDKATKVKEILSIEAE
;
A
#
# COMPACT_ATOMS: atom_id res chain seq x y z
N MET A 1 0.09 79.21 -57.21
CA MET A 1 -0.24 79.79 -55.90
C MET A 1 -1.16 78.84 -55.16
N PHE A 2 -0.63 78.05 -54.23
CA PHE A 2 -1.39 77.45 -53.12
C PHE A 2 -0.45 77.40 -51.92
N LYS A 3 -0.75 78.21 -50.90
CA LYS A 3 0.00 78.28 -49.63
C LYS A 3 -0.47 77.13 -48.74
N MET A 4 0.33 76.09 -48.55
CA MET A 4 0.11 75.14 -47.45
C MET A 4 0.61 75.74 -46.14
N LYS A 5 -0.28 75.77 -45.14
CA LYS A 5 -0.04 76.30 -43.80
C LYS A 5 0.94 75.41 -43.03
N LYS A 6 1.83 76.05 -42.27
CA LYS A 6 2.90 75.49 -41.43
C LYS A 6 2.40 74.65 -40.23
N SER A 7 1.15 74.17 -40.25
CA SER A 7 0.49 73.44 -39.14
C SER A 7 0.27 71.94 -39.44
N TRP A 8 0.62 71.45 -40.63
CA TRP A 8 0.39 70.06 -41.02
C TRP A 8 1.59 69.13 -40.90
N VAL A 9 2.80 69.67 -40.73
CA VAL A 9 4.00 68.85 -40.50
C VAL A 9 4.05 68.32 -39.06
N SER A 10 3.47 69.03 -38.10
CA SER A 10 3.42 68.61 -36.70
C SER A 10 2.39 67.51 -36.40
N VAL A 11 1.38 67.33 -37.27
CA VAL A 11 0.35 66.29 -37.11
C VAL A 11 0.81 64.95 -37.72
N LEU A 12 1.68 64.98 -38.73
CA LEU A 12 2.24 63.76 -39.33
C LEU A 12 3.33 63.11 -38.45
N CYS A 13 4.10 63.90 -37.69
CA CYS A 13 5.09 63.38 -36.73
C CYS A 13 4.47 62.87 -35.42
N LEU A 14 3.26 63.31 -35.06
CA LEU A 14 2.55 62.79 -33.88
C LEU A 14 1.81 61.47 -34.16
N LEU A 15 1.41 61.21 -35.42
CA LEU A 15 0.75 59.96 -35.80
C LEU A 15 1.72 58.79 -36.00
N ALA A 16 3.01 59.06 -36.26
CA ALA A 16 4.05 58.04 -36.41
C ALA A 16 4.62 57.53 -35.08
N ILE A 17 4.36 58.23 -33.95
CA ILE A 17 4.81 57.83 -32.61
C ILE A 17 3.74 56.99 -31.87
N VAL A 18 2.47 57.03 -32.31
CA VAL A 18 1.38 56.23 -31.72
C VAL A 18 1.29 54.81 -32.29
N LEU A 19 2.02 54.50 -33.38
CA LEU A 19 2.02 53.18 -34.04
C LEU A 19 3.18 52.26 -33.63
N LEU A 20 3.98 52.62 -32.61
CA LEU A 20 5.07 51.79 -32.08
C LEU A 20 4.77 51.16 -30.70
N VAL A 21 3.52 51.24 -30.23
CA VAL A 21 3.05 50.51 -29.03
C VAL A 21 2.00 49.47 -29.42
N ALA A 22 2.19 48.80 -30.56
CA ALA A 22 1.72 47.43 -30.71
C ALA A 22 2.79 46.54 -30.09
N GLY A 23 2.81 46.50 -28.76
CA GLY A 23 3.58 45.51 -28.04
C GLY A 23 3.09 44.13 -28.45
N CYS A 24 4.00 43.32 -29.00
CA CYS A 24 3.82 41.88 -29.01
C CYS A 24 3.55 41.45 -27.57
N SER A 25 2.31 41.07 -27.27
CA SER A 25 2.01 40.25 -26.10
C SER A 25 2.65 38.88 -26.36
N GLN A 26 3.90 38.72 -25.96
CA GLN A 26 4.42 37.41 -25.61
C GLN A 26 3.62 36.92 -24.39
N PRO A 27 3.26 35.63 -24.30
CA PRO A 27 2.74 35.09 -23.05
C PRO A 27 3.77 35.40 -21.98
N THR A 28 3.35 36.11 -20.94
CA THR A 28 4.18 36.41 -19.79
C THR A 28 4.59 35.10 -19.15
N ALA A 29 5.87 34.75 -19.27
CA ALA A 29 6.55 33.65 -18.57
C ALA A 29 6.58 33.83 -17.04
N ASN A 30 5.56 34.47 -16.47
CA ASN A 30 5.45 34.88 -15.07
C ASN A 30 4.10 34.47 -14.45
N GLU A 31 3.18 33.89 -15.23
CA GLU A 31 1.94 33.28 -14.71
C GLU A 31 2.16 31.81 -14.31
N GLU A 32 3.04 31.10 -15.02
CA GLU A 32 3.44 29.70 -14.74
C GLU A 32 4.09 29.52 -13.35
N GLU A 33 4.89 30.48 -12.87
CA GLU A 33 5.47 30.44 -11.51
C GLU A 33 4.46 30.77 -10.38
N SER A 34 3.25 31.24 -10.69
CA SER A 34 2.33 31.82 -9.69
C SER A 34 1.33 30.83 -9.07
N MET A 35 1.14 29.66 -9.69
CA MET A 35 0.15 28.66 -9.27
C MET A 35 0.69 27.66 -8.24
N GLY A 36 2.01 27.59 -8.10
CA GLY A 36 2.71 26.71 -7.16
C GLY A 36 2.73 25.23 -7.57
N SER A 37 3.27 24.40 -6.68
CA SER A 37 3.51 22.97 -6.91
C SER A 37 3.37 22.17 -5.62
N PHE A 38 3.22 20.86 -5.73
CA PHE A 38 3.34 19.91 -4.62
C PHE A 38 4.26 18.75 -5.00
N THR A 39 4.72 18.00 -4.00
CA THR A 39 5.62 16.87 -4.19
C THR A 39 4.89 15.54 -4.04
N VAL A 40 5.18 14.56 -4.90
CA VAL A 40 4.76 13.16 -4.76
C VAL A 40 5.97 12.29 -4.41
N THR A 41 5.84 11.47 -3.37
CA THR A 41 6.88 10.54 -2.87
C THR A 41 6.32 9.13 -2.65
N GLY A 42 7.17 8.20 -2.22
CA GLY A 42 6.79 6.85 -1.77
C GLY A 42 6.85 5.76 -2.84
N ILE A 43 6.68 6.12 -4.12
CA ILE A 43 6.83 5.21 -5.26
C ILE A 43 7.83 5.78 -6.28
N GLY A 44 8.91 5.06 -6.52
CA GLY A 44 9.98 5.49 -7.42
C GLY A 44 10.68 6.75 -6.94
N ASP A 45 11.12 7.59 -7.88
CA ASP A 45 11.80 8.86 -7.58
C ASP A 45 10.81 9.95 -7.13
N GLU A 46 11.29 10.89 -6.33
CA GLU A 46 10.52 12.09 -5.94
C GLU A 46 10.15 12.92 -7.17
N ARG A 47 8.87 13.33 -7.24
CA ARG A 47 8.33 14.14 -8.35
C ARG A 47 7.74 15.43 -7.83
N VAL A 48 8.06 16.55 -8.48
CA VAL A 48 7.44 17.85 -8.19
C VAL A 48 6.43 18.15 -9.29
N ILE A 49 5.16 18.28 -8.92
CA ILE A 49 4.05 18.48 -9.85
C ILE A 49 3.57 19.92 -9.76
N SER A 50 3.63 20.63 -10.90
CA SER A 50 3.13 22.01 -11.04
C SER A 50 1.62 22.03 -11.21
N VAL A 51 0.93 22.94 -10.52
CA VAL A 51 -0.52 23.12 -10.70
C VAL A 51 -0.83 23.71 -12.08
N ALA A 52 0.07 24.51 -12.66
CA ALA A 52 -0.09 25.01 -14.03
C ALA A 52 -0.06 23.85 -15.05
N ASP A 53 0.86 22.91 -14.88
CA ASP A 53 0.98 21.73 -15.74
C ASP A 53 -0.27 20.84 -15.63
N ILE A 54 -0.81 20.68 -14.42
CA ILE A 54 -2.07 19.93 -14.22
C ILE A 54 -3.21 20.55 -15.03
N ILE A 55 -3.34 21.88 -15.01
CA ILE A 55 -4.43 22.59 -15.71
C ILE A 55 -4.26 22.53 -17.23
N GLU A 56 -3.03 22.54 -17.73
CA GLU A 56 -2.77 22.48 -19.17
C GLU A 56 -2.91 21.06 -19.74
N GLN A 57 -2.49 20.04 -18.97
CA GLN A 57 -2.32 18.68 -19.49
C GLN A 57 -3.54 17.77 -19.29
N TYR A 58 -4.41 18.06 -18.32
CA TYR A 58 -5.50 17.17 -17.95
C TYR A 58 -6.87 17.84 -18.06
N ASP A 59 -7.87 17.04 -18.42
CA ASP A 59 -9.25 17.50 -18.50
C ASP A 59 -9.79 17.83 -17.09
N ALA A 60 -10.30 19.05 -16.94
CA ALA A 60 -10.92 19.46 -15.68
C ALA A 60 -12.23 18.70 -15.42
N VAL A 61 -12.42 18.28 -14.18
CA VAL A 61 -13.70 17.80 -13.66
C VAL A 61 -14.35 18.89 -12.82
N GLU A 62 -15.67 19.03 -12.97
CA GLU A 62 -16.51 19.89 -12.14
C GLU A 62 -17.54 19.00 -11.46
N MET A 63 -17.61 19.04 -10.13
CA MET A 63 -18.53 18.18 -9.37
C MET A 63 -18.97 18.79 -8.06
N ASP A 64 -20.21 18.47 -7.67
CA ASP A 64 -20.75 18.76 -6.35
C ASP A 64 -20.25 17.69 -5.36
N VAL A 65 -19.60 18.12 -4.29
CA VAL A 65 -18.98 17.26 -3.29
C VAL A 65 -19.53 17.59 -1.91
N THR A 66 -19.72 16.56 -1.09
CA THR A 66 -20.14 16.71 0.30
C THR A 66 -19.00 16.35 1.22
N SER A 67 -18.69 17.23 2.18
CA SER A 67 -17.80 16.94 3.30
C SER A 67 -18.60 16.70 4.57
N VAL A 68 -18.11 15.82 5.45
CA VAL A 68 -18.73 15.56 6.77
C VAL A 68 -17.80 16.09 7.86
N ASP A 69 -18.29 16.98 8.72
CA ASP A 69 -17.47 17.51 9.81
C ASP A 69 -17.36 16.55 11.01
N SER A 70 -16.69 17.00 12.08
CA SER A 70 -16.52 16.19 13.30
C SER A 70 -17.82 15.98 14.08
N ALA A 71 -18.82 16.83 13.89
CA ALA A 71 -20.16 16.72 14.47
C ALA A 71 -21.11 15.85 13.61
N GLY A 72 -20.69 15.47 12.40
CA GLY A 72 -21.50 14.73 11.43
C GLY A 72 -22.39 15.64 10.58
N GLU A 73 -22.18 16.96 10.62
CA GLU A 73 -22.87 17.91 9.75
C GLU A 73 -22.24 17.89 8.35
N THR A 74 -23.10 17.89 7.33
CA THR A 74 -22.70 17.84 5.93
C THR A 74 -22.58 19.25 5.36
N ASN A 75 -21.47 19.55 4.67
CA ASN A 75 -21.28 20.78 3.91
C ASN A 75 -21.09 20.45 2.44
N GLU A 76 -21.85 21.10 1.57
CA GLU A 76 -21.80 20.94 0.11
C GLU A 76 -20.90 22.03 -0.51
N TYR A 77 -20.11 21.64 -1.50
CA TYR A 77 -19.26 22.52 -2.29
C TYR A 77 -19.34 22.13 -3.76
N HIS A 78 -19.12 23.09 -4.65
CA HIS A 78 -18.87 22.83 -6.06
C HIS A 78 -17.37 22.97 -6.34
N VAL A 79 -16.69 21.90 -6.74
CA VAL A 79 -15.23 21.93 -6.96
C VAL A 79 -14.90 21.78 -8.43
N LYS A 80 -13.83 22.46 -8.84
CA LYS A 80 -13.19 22.29 -10.14
C LYS A 80 -11.72 21.93 -9.95
N GLY A 81 -11.31 20.85 -10.61
CA GLY A 81 -10.00 20.24 -10.41
C GLY A 81 -9.69 19.17 -11.44
N VAL A 82 -8.71 18.33 -11.14
CA VAL A 82 -8.37 17.14 -11.93
C VAL A 82 -8.40 15.92 -11.01
N ARG A 83 -8.77 14.75 -11.53
CA ARG A 83 -8.72 13.50 -10.77
C ARG A 83 -7.27 13.20 -10.39
N LEU A 84 -7.03 12.86 -9.13
CA LEU A 84 -5.69 12.48 -8.66
C LEU A 84 -5.14 11.30 -9.46
N ALA A 85 -5.97 10.31 -9.76
CA ALA A 85 -5.58 9.11 -10.52
C ALA A 85 -5.03 9.46 -11.91
N ASP A 86 -5.61 10.43 -12.61
CA ASP A 86 -5.15 10.83 -13.95
C ASP A 86 -3.76 11.49 -13.87
N VAL A 87 -3.55 12.36 -12.87
CA VAL A 87 -2.26 13.02 -12.63
C VAL A 87 -1.18 11.99 -12.29
N LEU A 88 -1.47 11.04 -11.40
CA LEU A 88 -0.53 9.97 -11.03
C LEU A 88 -0.21 9.04 -12.22
N ALA A 89 -1.21 8.70 -13.03
CA ALA A 89 -1.01 7.89 -14.23
C ALA A 89 -0.13 8.60 -15.27
N GLY A 90 -0.25 9.92 -15.41
CA GLY A 90 0.64 10.71 -16.27
C GLY A 90 2.11 10.73 -15.79
N GLU A 91 2.33 10.59 -14.49
CA GLU A 91 3.65 10.41 -13.86
C GLU A 91 4.14 8.95 -13.87
N GLY A 92 3.40 8.04 -14.52
CA GLY A 92 3.72 6.63 -14.65
C GLY A 92 3.47 5.81 -13.38
N ILE A 93 2.62 6.30 -12.46
CA ILE A 93 2.23 5.60 -11.23
C ILE A 93 0.85 4.98 -11.45
N SER A 94 0.76 3.66 -11.35
CA SER A 94 -0.50 2.92 -11.42
C SER A 94 -1.25 3.02 -10.09
N ALA A 95 -2.60 2.98 -10.15
CA ALA A 95 -3.43 2.82 -8.95
C ALA A 95 -3.16 1.49 -8.23
N GLU A 96 -2.56 0.52 -8.92
CA GLU A 96 -2.14 -0.76 -8.33
C GLU A 96 -0.82 -0.64 -7.54
N ASP A 97 -0.04 0.44 -7.71
CA ASP A 97 1.27 0.58 -7.09
C ASP A 97 1.20 1.07 -5.64
N TYR A 98 0.09 1.69 -5.22
CA TYR A 98 -0.15 2.18 -3.85
C TYR A 98 -1.48 1.72 -3.28
N SER A 99 -1.51 1.42 -1.98
CA SER A 99 -2.72 1.05 -1.27
C SER A 99 -3.26 2.20 -0.42
N SER A 100 -2.41 2.96 0.27
CA SER A 100 -2.83 4.16 1.02
C SER A 100 -1.99 5.38 0.63
N MET A 101 -2.40 6.56 1.08
CA MET A 101 -1.65 7.79 0.81
C MET A 101 -1.69 8.74 1.99
N ARG A 102 -0.59 9.43 2.25
CA ARG A 102 -0.50 10.45 3.29
C ARG A 102 -0.38 11.83 2.67
N ALA A 103 -1.37 12.67 2.92
CA ALA A 103 -1.37 14.06 2.50
C ALA A 103 -0.83 14.96 3.61
N VAL A 104 0.11 15.84 3.26
CA VAL A 104 0.76 16.79 4.16
C VAL A 104 0.56 18.21 3.66
N ALA A 105 -0.02 19.07 4.49
CA ALA A 105 -0.20 20.49 4.21
C ALA A 105 1.07 21.30 4.50
N GLY A 106 1.19 22.47 3.88
CA GLY A 106 2.30 23.40 4.11
C GLY A 106 2.42 23.93 5.54
N ASP A 107 1.37 23.81 6.36
CA ASP A 107 1.38 24.15 7.79
C ASP A 107 1.82 22.99 8.71
N GLY A 108 2.11 21.82 8.13
CA GLY A 108 2.52 20.61 8.84
C GLY A 108 1.36 19.71 9.28
N TYR A 109 0.10 20.05 9.01
CA TYR A 109 -1.00 19.11 9.15
C TYR A 109 -0.78 17.91 8.23
N ALA A 110 -0.94 16.69 8.75
CA ALA A 110 -0.75 15.47 7.97
C ALA A 110 -1.81 14.45 8.34
N ILE A 111 -2.34 13.76 7.33
CA ILE A 111 -3.31 12.69 7.50
C ILE A 111 -3.10 11.59 6.47
N GLU A 112 -3.29 10.35 6.91
CA GLU A 112 -3.32 9.19 6.03
C GLU A 112 -4.76 8.96 5.56
N VAL A 113 -4.94 8.89 4.24
CA VAL A 113 -6.17 8.41 3.59
C VAL A 113 -6.00 6.90 3.40
N PRO A 114 -6.79 6.08 4.10
CA PRO A 114 -6.65 4.64 4.12
C PRO A 114 -7.09 4.00 2.80
N GLN A 115 -6.68 2.75 2.58
CA GLN A 115 -6.87 2.03 1.33
C GLN A 115 -8.33 1.94 0.90
N GLU A 116 -9.22 1.60 1.83
CA GLU A 116 -10.65 1.48 1.54
C GLU A 116 -11.27 2.78 1.04
N ILE A 117 -10.67 3.94 1.35
CA ILE A 117 -11.11 5.24 0.84
C ILE A 117 -10.46 5.50 -0.53
N VAL A 118 -9.15 5.25 -0.67
CA VAL A 118 -8.41 5.45 -1.93
C VAL A 118 -9.02 4.63 -3.07
N GLU A 119 -9.46 3.41 -2.81
CA GLU A 119 -10.02 2.49 -3.82
C GLU A 119 -11.42 2.91 -4.33
N ILE A 120 -12.25 3.47 -3.45
CA ILE A 120 -13.67 3.71 -3.76
C ILE A 120 -13.99 5.17 -4.11
N ARG A 121 -13.14 6.13 -3.70
CA ARG A 121 -13.42 7.55 -3.84
C ARG A 121 -12.76 8.14 -5.08
N ASP A 122 -13.54 8.97 -5.78
CA ASP A 122 -13.06 9.79 -6.89
C ASP A 122 -12.33 11.03 -6.36
N ILE A 123 -11.07 10.85 -5.95
CA ILE A 123 -10.27 11.89 -5.31
C ILE A 123 -9.88 12.97 -6.33
N VAL A 124 -10.10 14.23 -5.97
CA VAL A 124 -9.87 15.39 -6.85
C VAL A 124 -8.80 16.30 -6.26
N LEU A 125 -7.88 16.72 -7.11
CA LEU A 125 -6.95 17.82 -6.88
C LEU A 125 -7.61 19.12 -7.35
N ALA A 126 -8.29 19.82 -6.43
CA ALA A 126 -9.06 21.02 -6.73
C ALA A 126 -8.17 22.27 -6.71
N TYR A 127 -8.37 23.14 -7.70
CA TYR A 127 -7.74 24.47 -7.80
C TYR A 127 -8.77 25.62 -7.83
N GLU A 128 -10.07 25.32 -7.87
CA GLU A 128 -11.19 26.26 -7.77
C GLU A 128 -12.32 25.62 -6.95
N MET A 129 -13.03 26.45 -6.17
CA MET A 129 -14.12 26.01 -5.28
C MET A 129 -15.22 27.08 -5.26
N ASP A 130 -16.47 26.65 -5.44
CA ASP A 130 -17.67 27.46 -5.54
C ASP A 130 -17.61 28.56 -6.62
N GLY A 131 -16.93 28.26 -7.74
CA GLY A 131 -16.75 29.19 -8.86
C GLY A 131 -15.65 30.24 -8.66
N GLU A 132 -14.91 30.16 -7.55
CA GLU A 132 -13.86 31.10 -7.16
C GLU A 132 -12.52 30.39 -6.99
N ALA A 133 -11.43 31.09 -7.32
CA ALA A 133 -10.08 30.57 -7.09
C ALA A 133 -9.85 30.26 -5.60
N LEU A 134 -9.01 29.26 -5.31
CA LEU A 134 -8.70 28.91 -3.93
C LEU A 134 -8.15 30.12 -3.14
N PRO A 135 -8.55 30.29 -1.87
CA PRO A 135 -7.95 31.29 -0.99
C PRO A 135 -6.46 30.98 -0.75
N GLU A 136 -5.67 31.99 -0.40
CA GLU A 136 -4.21 31.88 -0.22
C GLU A 136 -3.78 30.78 0.75
N ASP A 137 -4.57 30.49 1.78
CA ASP A 137 -4.29 29.43 2.77
C ASP A 137 -4.63 28.02 2.28
N SER A 138 -5.21 27.91 1.08
CA SER A 138 -5.59 26.65 0.43
C SER A 138 -4.83 26.40 -0.88
N LYS A 139 -4.12 27.40 -1.40
CA LYS A 139 -3.16 27.26 -2.49
C LYS A 139 -1.94 26.42 -2.06
N PRO A 140 -1.24 25.74 -2.98
CA PRO A 140 -1.45 25.76 -4.43
C PRO A 140 -2.60 24.86 -4.89
N ILE A 141 -2.87 23.79 -4.14
CA ILE A 141 -3.90 22.82 -4.47
C ILE A 141 -4.57 22.29 -3.21
N ARG A 142 -5.84 21.87 -3.33
CA ARG A 142 -6.59 21.24 -2.24
C ARG A 142 -6.99 19.82 -2.64
N LEU A 143 -6.60 18.85 -1.81
CA LEU A 143 -7.08 17.48 -1.92
C LEU A 143 -8.54 17.42 -1.47
N ILE A 144 -9.40 16.85 -2.31
CA ILE A 144 -10.82 16.63 -2.04
C ILE A 144 -11.08 15.13 -2.07
N VAL A 145 -11.66 14.61 -0.99
CA VAL A 145 -12.04 13.20 -0.85
C VAL A 145 -13.57 13.14 -0.68
N PRO A 146 -14.34 13.06 -1.78
CA PRO A 146 -15.79 13.21 -1.73
C PRO A 146 -16.46 12.24 -0.77
N GLU A 147 -17.55 12.68 -0.13
CA GLU A 147 -18.39 11.90 0.80
C GLU A 147 -17.69 11.45 2.09
N GLU A 148 -16.44 11.85 2.29
CA GLU A 148 -15.66 11.54 3.49
C GLU A 148 -15.59 12.69 4.49
N ARG A 149 -15.02 12.39 5.66
CA ARG A 149 -14.78 13.39 6.70
C ARG A 149 -13.86 14.49 6.20
N SER A 150 -14.15 15.73 6.58
CA SER A 150 -13.39 16.92 6.17
C SER A 150 -11.93 16.91 6.60
N MET A 151 -11.54 16.04 7.54
CA MET A 151 -10.14 15.81 7.91
C MET A 151 -9.29 15.32 6.73
N TYR A 152 -9.84 14.54 5.80
CA TYR A 152 -9.11 14.07 4.62
C TYR A 152 -8.98 15.14 3.52
N TRP A 153 -9.67 16.29 3.66
CA TRP A 153 -9.69 17.34 2.65
C TRP A 153 -8.56 18.35 2.89
N VAL A 154 -7.35 17.95 2.52
CA VAL A 154 -6.12 18.70 2.83
C VAL A 154 -5.98 19.92 1.93
N ARG A 155 -6.16 21.11 2.52
CA ARG A 155 -5.85 22.40 1.88
C ARG A 155 -4.35 22.66 1.87
N ASN A 156 -3.87 23.46 0.91
CA ASN A 156 -2.45 23.80 0.77
C ASN A 156 -1.58 22.54 0.85
N MET A 157 -1.96 21.54 0.06
CA MET A 157 -1.25 20.27 0.04
C MET A 157 0.15 20.51 -0.53
N ALA A 158 1.17 20.21 0.28
CA ALA A 158 2.57 20.38 -0.08
C ALA A 158 3.21 19.05 -0.49
N THR A 159 2.79 17.95 0.14
CA THR A 159 3.32 16.61 -0.16
C THR A 159 2.20 15.58 -0.16
N LEU A 160 2.27 14.64 -1.10
CA LEU A 160 1.49 13.43 -1.15
C LEU A 160 2.46 12.23 -1.14
N ASP A 161 2.47 11.49 -0.03
CA ASP A 161 3.34 10.34 0.15
C ASP A 161 2.53 9.06 -0.08
N LEU A 162 2.86 8.31 -1.14
CA LEU A 162 2.13 7.10 -1.54
C LEU A 162 2.71 5.88 -0.84
N MET A 163 1.86 5.15 -0.12
CA MET A 163 2.26 3.90 0.54
C MET A 163 2.10 2.76 -0.47
N GLN A 164 3.21 2.08 -0.77
CA GLN A 164 3.21 0.99 -1.76
C GLN A 164 2.15 -0.06 -1.43
N THR A 165 1.47 -0.55 -2.48
CA THR A 165 0.61 -1.72 -2.36
C THR A 165 1.49 -2.88 -1.94
N LYS A 166 1.19 -3.47 -0.79
CA LYS A 166 1.82 -4.72 -0.40
C LYS A 166 1.54 -5.73 -1.51
N GLN A 167 2.59 -6.28 -2.12
CA GLN A 167 2.42 -7.37 -3.07
C GLN A 167 1.95 -8.59 -2.31
N VAL A 168 0.63 -8.73 -2.22
CA VAL A 168 0.01 -9.91 -1.64
C VAL A 168 -0.23 -10.88 -2.78
N VAL A 169 0.61 -11.90 -2.86
CA VAL A 169 0.43 -13.01 -3.81
C VAL A 169 -0.86 -13.73 -3.46
N GLU A 170 -1.82 -13.82 -4.38
CA GLU A 170 -3.07 -14.56 -4.13
C GLU A 170 -2.78 -16.06 -3.91
N THR A 171 -3.30 -16.61 -2.81
CA THR A 171 -3.13 -18.01 -2.42
C THR A 171 -4.45 -18.68 -2.10
N THR A 172 -4.50 -20.01 -2.22
CA THR A 172 -5.66 -20.82 -1.82
C THR A 172 -5.37 -21.64 -0.57
N LYS A 173 -4.13 -21.62 -0.09
CA LYS A 173 -3.65 -22.44 1.00
C LYS A 173 -2.60 -21.71 1.84
N ILE A 174 -2.73 -21.80 3.16
CA ILE A 174 -1.73 -21.41 4.13
C ILE A 174 -1.15 -22.69 4.76
N VAL A 175 0.17 -22.76 4.90
CA VAL A 175 0.88 -23.77 5.68
C VAL A 175 1.61 -23.11 6.84
N PHE A 176 1.41 -23.59 8.07
CA PHE A 176 2.07 -23.02 9.24
C PHE A 176 3.45 -23.66 9.45
N LEU A 177 4.50 -22.84 9.32
CA LEU A 177 5.90 -23.29 9.34
C LEU A 177 6.26 -24.04 10.62
N ASP A 178 5.86 -23.51 11.77
CA ASP A 178 6.19 -24.06 13.09
C ASP A 178 5.74 -25.52 13.24
N THR A 179 4.60 -25.85 12.63
CA THR A 179 4.06 -27.21 12.62
C THR A 179 4.68 -28.03 11.48
N ALA A 180 4.82 -27.43 10.30
CA ALA A 180 5.27 -28.09 9.08
C ALA A 180 6.71 -28.63 9.18
N VAL A 181 7.63 -27.85 9.76
CA VAL A 181 9.06 -28.23 9.87
C VAL A 181 9.31 -29.35 10.87
N ALA A 182 8.32 -29.66 11.74
CA ALA A 182 8.45 -30.71 12.74
C ALA A 182 8.40 -32.12 12.15
N ASP A 183 7.91 -32.28 10.92
CA ASP A 183 7.88 -33.56 10.17
C ASP A 183 9.03 -33.69 9.15
N LEU A 184 9.81 -32.63 8.96
CA LEU A 184 10.92 -32.61 8.01
C LEU A 184 12.23 -33.04 8.65
N THR A 185 13.19 -33.42 7.79
CA THR A 185 14.55 -33.66 8.24
C THR A 185 15.19 -32.35 8.70
N GLN A 186 15.54 -32.27 9.98
CA GLN A 186 16.26 -31.13 10.55
C GLN A 186 17.75 -31.47 10.62
N GLU A 187 18.58 -30.62 10.04
CA GLU A 187 20.03 -30.81 10.02
C GLU A 187 20.79 -29.64 10.66
N PRO A 188 21.96 -29.90 11.29
CA PRO A 188 22.81 -28.83 11.81
C PRO A 188 23.30 -27.92 10.68
N TYR A 189 23.19 -26.61 10.90
CA TYR A 189 23.65 -25.57 10.01
C TYR A 189 24.51 -24.56 10.78
N THR A 190 25.74 -24.34 10.32
CA THR A 190 26.64 -23.36 10.93
C THR A 190 26.35 -21.96 10.41
N TYR A 191 25.91 -21.06 11.30
CA TYR A 191 25.65 -19.65 10.99
C TYR A 191 26.55 -18.75 11.85
N TYR A 192 27.56 -18.15 11.22
CA TYR A 192 28.67 -17.49 11.94
C TYR A 192 29.35 -18.44 12.93
N ASP A 193 29.20 -18.18 14.23
CA ASP A 193 29.80 -18.94 15.33
C ASP A 193 28.76 -19.82 16.05
N SER A 194 27.49 -19.85 15.60
CA SER A 194 26.45 -20.74 16.10
C SER A 194 26.27 -21.96 15.21
N GLU A 195 25.92 -23.08 15.84
CA GLU A 195 25.41 -24.28 15.17
C GLU A 195 23.94 -24.41 15.55
N ASP A 196 23.06 -24.20 14.58
CA ASP A 196 21.61 -24.19 14.71
C ASP A 196 21.00 -25.32 13.87
N MET A 197 19.70 -25.57 13.99
CA MET A 197 18.98 -26.51 13.13
C MET A 197 18.33 -25.79 11.96
N ALA A 198 18.36 -26.41 10.79
CA ALA A 198 17.68 -25.93 9.58
C ALA A 198 16.97 -27.06 8.83
N VAL A 199 16.02 -26.69 7.99
CA VAL A 199 15.35 -27.59 7.04
C VAL A 199 15.66 -27.17 5.61
N SER A 200 15.74 -28.14 4.70
CA SER A 200 15.91 -27.86 3.27
C SER A 200 14.65 -27.20 2.70
N MET A 201 14.81 -26.10 1.97
CA MET A 201 13.70 -25.48 1.26
C MET A 201 13.17 -26.38 0.14
N THR A 202 14.04 -27.10 -0.57
CA THR A 202 13.61 -28.10 -1.56
C THR A 202 12.70 -29.16 -0.95
N GLU A 203 13.07 -29.73 0.20
CA GLU A 203 12.25 -30.74 0.90
C GLU A 203 10.92 -30.14 1.39
N LEU A 204 10.96 -28.95 1.99
CA LEU A 204 9.78 -28.24 2.47
C LEU A 204 8.78 -27.97 1.34
N LEU A 205 9.24 -27.34 0.25
CA LEU A 205 8.41 -27.01 -0.90
C LEU A 205 7.80 -28.27 -1.54
N ALA A 206 8.62 -29.30 -1.78
CA ALA A 206 8.14 -30.56 -2.35
C ALA A 206 7.10 -31.27 -1.46
N THR A 207 7.28 -31.23 -0.13
CA THR A 207 6.36 -31.86 0.84
C THR A 207 4.96 -31.26 0.76
N TYR A 208 4.86 -29.96 0.51
CA TYR A 208 3.57 -29.24 0.43
C TYR A 208 3.10 -28.98 -1.00
N GLY A 209 3.67 -29.68 -1.98
CA GLY A 209 3.19 -29.66 -3.36
C GLY A 209 3.44 -28.34 -4.08
N VAL A 210 4.47 -27.60 -3.67
CA VAL A 210 4.91 -26.40 -4.36
C VAL A 210 5.64 -26.82 -5.63
N GLU A 211 4.99 -26.61 -6.77
CA GLU A 211 5.52 -26.87 -8.11
C GLU A 211 5.79 -25.56 -8.86
N GLY A 212 6.48 -25.66 -10.00
CA GLY A 212 6.70 -24.54 -10.92
C GLY A 212 8.06 -23.88 -10.78
N SER A 213 8.22 -22.77 -11.49
CA SER A 213 9.46 -21.99 -11.55
C SER A 213 9.26 -20.55 -11.11
N ASP A 214 8.11 -20.24 -10.49
CA ASP A 214 7.82 -18.89 -10.01
C ASP A 214 8.81 -18.52 -8.91
N ASP A 215 9.20 -17.26 -8.87
CA ASP A 215 10.01 -16.72 -7.78
C ASP A 215 9.17 -16.66 -6.50
N ILE A 216 9.85 -16.58 -5.35
CA ILE A 216 9.20 -16.67 -4.05
C ILE A 216 9.27 -15.33 -3.36
N TYR A 217 8.10 -14.84 -2.96
CA TYR A 217 7.95 -13.58 -2.26
C TYR A 217 8.05 -13.82 -0.75
N PHE A 218 8.95 -13.12 -0.07
CA PHE A 218 9.16 -13.18 1.36
C PHE A 218 8.69 -11.90 2.04
N VAL A 219 8.11 -12.06 3.22
CA VAL A 219 7.83 -10.98 4.18
C VAL A 219 8.47 -11.35 5.51
N SER A 220 9.20 -10.44 6.13
CA SER A 220 9.74 -10.59 7.48
C SER A 220 8.89 -9.88 8.54
N ALA A 221 9.15 -10.21 9.80
CA ALA A 221 8.50 -9.59 10.96
C ALA A 221 8.76 -8.07 11.07
N ASP A 222 9.88 -7.57 10.53
CA ASP A 222 10.21 -6.13 10.50
C ASP A 222 9.65 -5.39 9.27
N GLY A 223 8.86 -6.08 8.44
CA GLY A 223 8.23 -5.51 7.26
C GLY A 223 9.12 -5.44 6.02
N LEU A 224 10.30 -6.07 6.02
CA LEU A 224 11.07 -6.28 4.80
C LEU A 224 10.28 -7.21 3.87
N GLU A 225 10.02 -6.70 2.67
CA GLU A 225 9.45 -7.44 1.56
C GLU A 225 10.55 -7.70 0.52
N LYS A 226 10.65 -8.94 0.05
CA LYS A 226 11.70 -9.33 -0.89
C LYS A 226 11.27 -10.51 -1.75
N GLU A 227 11.38 -10.35 -3.06
CA GLU A 227 11.30 -11.46 -4.01
C GLU A 227 12.69 -12.12 -4.16
N GLU A 228 12.71 -13.45 -4.13
CA GLU A 228 13.93 -14.25 -4.29
C GLU A 228 13.72 -15.30 -5.38
N THR A 229 14.77 -15.55 -6.17
CA THR A 229 14.65 -16.45 -7.32
C THR A 229 14.39 -17.88 -6.89
N ARG A 230 13.62 -18.63 -7.69
CA ARG A 230 13.38 -20.07 -7.44
C ARG A 230 14.68 -20.83 -7.16
N ASP A 231 15.69 -20.65 -8.01
CA ASP A 231 16.98 -21.33 -7.93
C ASP A 231 17.68 -21.04 -6.57
N ASN A 232 17.66 -19.78 -6.11
CA ASN A 232 18.26 -19.41 -4.85
C ASN A 232 17.53 -20.03 -3.66
N VAL A 233 16.20 -20.14 -3.74
CA VAL A 233 15.38 -20.76 -2.70
C VAL A 233 15.57 -22.27 -2.66
N GLU A 234 15.60 -22.96 -3.80
CA GLU A 234 15.79 -24.42 -3.83
C GLU A 234 17.14 -24.85 -3.25
N LEU A 235 18.20 -24.06 -3.50
CA LEU A 235 19.52 -24.24 -2.89
C LEU A 235 19.57 -23.84 -1.41
N GLY A 236 18.55 -23.15 -0.93
CA GLY A 236 18.49 -22.55 0.39
C GLY A 236 17.96 -23.46 1.50
N TYR A 237 18.02 -22.91 2.70
CA TYR A 237 17.60 -23.52 3.94
C TYR A 237 16.80 -22.52 4.76
N LEU A 238 15.84 -23.05 5.52
CA LEU A 238 15.17 -22.31 6.58
C LEU A 238 15.79 -22.73 7.91
N LYS A 239 16.58 -21.86 8.53
CA LYS A 239 17.09 -22.06 9.89
C LYS A 239 15.96 -21.79 10.89
N ILE A 240 15.74 -22.73 11.80
CA ILE A 240 14.57 -22.78 12.70
C ILE A 240 14.94 -22.77 14.19
N THR A 241 16.23 -22.72 14.54
CA THR A 241 16.67 -22.45 15.92
C THR A 241 17.72 -21.34 15.99
N GLY A 242 17.88 -20.75 17.17
CA GLY A 242 18.85 -19.69 17.43
C GLY A 242 18.33 -18.31 17.07
N GLU A 243 19.24 -17.34 16.96
CA GLU A 243 18.89 -15.94 16.69
C GLU A 243 18.29 -15.74 15.30
N ASP A 244 17.46 -14.69 15.17
CA ASP A 244 16.84 -14.23 13.93
C ASP A 244 15.90 -15.23 13.24
N THR A 245 15.39 -16.22 13.96
CA THR A 245 14.56 -17.29 13.38
C THR A 245 13.08 -16.91 13.19
N PRO A 246 12.40 -17.52 12.20
CA PRO A 246 12.97 -18.33 11.12
C PRO A 246 13.83 -17.47 10.17
N LEU A 247 14.97 -18.00 9.74
CA LEU A 247 15.92 -17.29 8.87
C LEU A 247 16.07 -18.05 7.56
N PHE A 248 15.70 -17.43 6.44
CA PHE A 248 16.02 -17.95 5.13
C PHE A 248 17.45 -17.55 4.74
N LEU A 249 18.22 -18.55 4.33
CA LEU A 249 19.60 -18.41 3.89
C LEU A 249 19.86 -19.33 2.70
N SER A 250 20.86 -19.00 1.90
CA SER A 250 21.31 -19.86 0.81
C SER A 250 22.83 -19.78 0.67
N PRO A 251 23.52 -20.87 0.30
CA PRO A 251 24.97 -20.88 0.10
C PRO A 251 25.47 -19.82 -0.89
N ASP A 252 24.65 -19.52 -1.89
CA ASP A 252 24.98 -18.56 -2.95
C ASP A 252 24.53 -17.12 -2.61
N LEU A 253 23.85 -16.93 -1.47
CA LEU A 253 23.48 -15.61 -0.97
C LEU A 253 24.50 -15.09 0.04
N PRO A 254 25.14 -13.93 -0.24
CA PRO A 254 25.83 -13.14 0.77
C PRO A 254 25.01 -12.96 2.05
N LYS A 255 25.66 -13.01 3.21
CA LYS A 255 24.99 -12.95 4.52
C LYS A 255 24.09 -11.74 4.73
N GLY A 256 24.42 -10.60 4.10
CA GLY A 256 23.58 -9.39 4.15
C GLY A 256 22.27 -9.50 3.36
N MET A 257 22.09 -10.56 2.57
CA MET A 257 20.89 -10.83 1.78
C MET A 257 20.03 -11.96 2.35
N HIS A 258 20.42 -12.52 3.49
CA HIS A 258 19.58 -13.47 4.23
C HIS A 258 18.38 -12.76 4.83
N ILE A 259 17.26 -13.46 4.86
CA ILE A 259 15.97 -12.89 5.28
C ILE A 259 15.69 -13.38 6.69
N LYS A 260 15.72 -12.46 7.64
CA LYS A 260 15.61 -12.71 9.08
C LYS A 260 14.15 -12.66 9.52
N GLN A 261 13.81 -13.43 10.54
CA GLN A 261 12.49 -13.42 11.17
C GLN A 261 11.38 -13.51 10.12
N VAL A 262 11.50 -14.46 9.21
CA VAL A 262 10.55 -14.68 8.10
C VAL A 262 9.16 -14.85 8.69
N LEU A 263 8.27 -13.90 8.38
CA LEU A 263 6.87 -13.90 8.77
C LEU A 263 6.07 -14.78 7.80
N SER A 264 6.28 -14.61 6.51
CA SER A 264 5.70 -15.46 5.48
C SER A 264 6.59 -15.58 4.25
N PHE A 265 6.34 -16.61 3.47
CA PHE A 265 6.77 -16.65 2.08
C PHE A 265 5.73 -17.33 1.19
N SER A 266 5.57 -16.82 -0.03
CA SER A 266 4.42 -17.12 -0.86
C SER A 266 4.79 -17.24 -2.33
N GLN A 267 3.99 -18.03 -3.04
CA GLN A 267 3.88 -18.07 -4.49
C GLN A 267 2.39 -18.22 -4.85
N PRO A 268 1.98 -18.03 -6.12
CA PRO A 268 0.59 -18.22 -6.49
C PRO A 268 0.03 -19.56 -6.01
N GLY A 269 -1.09 -19.52 -5.30
CA GLY A 269 -1.78 -20.70 -4.77
C GLY A 269 -1.39 -21.16 -3.36
N ILE A 270 -0.19 -20.81 -2.85
CA ILE A 270 0.24 -21.26 -1.51
C ILE A 270 1.17 -20.28 -0.78
N SER A 271 0.88 -20.06 0.50
CA SER A 271 1.69 -19.28 1.43
C SER A 271 2.13 -20.14 2.60
N PHE A 272 3.33 -19.87 3.11
CA PHE A 272 3.82 -20.39 4.36
C PHE A 272 3.90 -19.26 5.38
N TYR A 273 3.40 -19.49 6.59
CA TYR A 273 3.34 -18.48 7.65
C TYR A 273 4.02 -18.97 8.93
N SER A 274 4.89 -18.14 9.50
CA SER A 274 5.54 -18.36 10.80
C SER A 274 4.66 -17.80 11.91
N LEU A 275 4.07 -18.69 12.71
CA LEU A 275 3.31 -18.29 13.89
C LEU A 275 4.24 -17.69 14.94
N GLU A 276 5.46 -18.21 15.12
CA GLU A 276 6.46 -17.61 16.00
C GLU A 276 6.72 -16.13 15.66
N SER A 277 7.01 -15.83 14.38
CA SER A 277 7.22 -14.46 13.93
C SER A 277 5.95 -13.63 13.98
N GLY A 278 4.79 -14.23 13.71
CA GLY A 278 3.49 -13.58 13.86
C GLY A 278 3.23 -13.12 15.30
N PHE A 279 3.48 -13.98 16.29
CA PHE A 279 3.29 -13.63 17.71
C PHE A 279 4.27 -12.55 18.19
N ALA A 280 5.42 -12.41 17.53
CA ALA A 280 6.41 -11.39 17.84
C ALA A 280 6.10 -10.02 17.20
N SER A 281 5.28 -9.97 16.14
CA SER A 281 5.13 -8.78 15.30
C SER A 281 3.70 -8.28 15.09
N GLN A 282 2.69 -9.15 15.20
CA GLN A 282 1.28 -8.82 14.93
C GLN A 282 0.53 -8.43 16.20
N GLU A 283 -0.66 -7.84 16.01
CA GLU A 283 -1.54 -7.51 17.12
C GLU A 283 -2.12 -8.79 17.75
N ILE A 284 -2.12 -8.85 19.09
CA ILE A 284 -2.66 -9.98 19.83
C ILE A 284 -4.06 -9.65 20.33
N GLY A 285 -5.05 -10.28 19.72
CA GLY A 285 -6.45 -10.22 20.11
C GLY A 285 -6.79 -11.19 21.24
N THR A 286 -8.00 -11.06 21.78
CA THR A 286 -8.53 -11.97 22.81
C THR A 286 -9.89 -12.52 22.43
N ILE A 287 -10.05 -13.84 22.50
CA ILE A 287 -11.33 -14.54 22.37
C ILE A 287 -11.53 -15.42 23.60
N ASP A 288 -12.63 -15.20 24.32
CA ASP A 288 -12.91 -15.75 25.65
C ASP A 288 -11.78 -15.51 26.66
N LYS A 289 -10.82 -16.43 26.70
CA LYS A 289 -9.67 -16.48 27.61
C LYS A 289 -8.37 -16.82 26.87
N PHE A 290 -8.43 -16.86 25.55
CA PHE A 290 -7.31 -17.19 24.68
C PHE A 290 -6.82 -15.90 24.04
N GLU A 291 -5.51 -15.68 24.11
CA GLU A 291 -4.82 -14.59 23.45
C GLU A 291 -4.13 -15.16 22.21
N GLY A 292 -4.29 -14.51 21.06
CA GLY A 292 -3.83 -15.04 19.79
C GLY A 292 -3.95 -14.05 18.64
N ILE A 293 -3.39 -14.44 17.50
CA ILE A 293 -3.39 -13.66 16.26
C ILE A 293 -4.70 -13.91 15.53
N SER A 294 -5.28 -12.85 14.95
CA SER A 294 -6.49 -12.94 14.14
C SER A 294 -6.28 -13.83 12.90
N LEU A 295 -7.21 -14.75 12.64
CA LEU A 295 -7.22 -15.53 11.40
C LEU A 295 -7.48 -14.66 10.17
N GLN A 296 -8.28 -13.60 10.31
CA GLN A 296 -8.51 -12.62 9.25
C GLN A 296 -7.21 -11.88 8.89
N GLU A 297 -6.42 -11.50 9.89
CA GLU A 297 -5.13 -10.83 9.69
C GLU A 297 -4.12 -11.76 9.01
N ILE A 298 -4.01 -13.01 9.48
CA ILE A 298 -3.16 -14.02 8.82
C ILE A 298 -3.60 -14.23 7.37
N ALA A 299 -4.91 -14.34 7.10
CA ALA A 299 -5.44 -14.49 5.74
C ALA A 299 -5.05 -13.30 4.84
N GLY A 300 -5.18 -12.07 5.34
CA GLY A 300 -4.77 -10.87 4.61
C GLY A 300 -3.26 -10.82 4.32
N LEU A 301 -2.42 -11.13 5.30
CA LEU A 301 -0.95 -11.15 5.16
C LEU A 301 -0.44 -12.25 4.22
N THR A 302 -1.19 -13.33 4.06
CA THR A 302 -0.82 -14.49 3.23
C THR A 302 -1.52 -14.50 1.88
N GLY A 303 -2.39 -13.53 1.62
CA GLY A 303 -3.18 -13.47 0.40
C GLY A 303 -4.16 -14.60 0.23
N LEU A 304 -4.59 -15.22 1.33
CA LEU A 304 -5.56 -16.30 1.27
C LEU A 304 -6.86 -15.75 0.70
N LYS A 305 -7.24 -16.30 -0.46
CA LYS A 305 -8.43 -15.92 -1.19
C LYS A 305 -9.68 -16.07 -0.34
N GLU A 306 -10.58 -15.10 -0.46
CA GLU A 306 -11.90 -15.17 0.14
C GLU A 306 -12.70 -16.38 -0.39
N ALA A 307 -13.27 -17.14 0.53
CA ALA A 307 -14.08 -18.33 0.25
C ALA A 307 -15.30 -18.38 1.16
N SER A 308 -16.29 -19.21 0.81
CA SER A 308 -17.46 -19.44 1.66
C SER A 308 -17.12 -20.19 2.94
N SER A 309 -16.13 -21.09 2.86
CA SER A 309 -15.65 -21.86 4.00
C SER A 309 -14.15 -22.10 3.88
N TYR A 310 -13.54 -22.46 5.00
CA TYR A 310 -12.12 -22.74 5.11
C TYR A 310 -11.89 -24.08 5.80
N LEU A 311 -11.12 -24.95 5.17
CA LEU A 311 -10.71 -26.24 5.71
C LEU A 311 -9.45 -26.09 6.54
N LEU A 312 -9.58 -26.22 7.86
CA LEU A 312 -8.44 -26.25 8.78
C LEU A 312 -7.99 -27.70 8.98
N THR A 313 -6.69 -27.96 8.86
CA THR A 313 -6.11 -29.29 9.02
C THR A 313 -5.00 -29.26 10.08
N ALA A 314 -5.04 -30.23 11.00
CA ALA A 314 -4.02 -30.49 12.01
C ALA A 314 -2.91 -31.39 11.45
N ARG A 315 -1.75 -31.37 12.12
CA ARG A 315 -0.63 -32.26 11.84
C ARG A 315 -0.98 -33.75 11.89
N ASP A 316 -1.91 -34.15 12.75
CA ASP A 316 -2.36 -35.55 12.88
C ASP A 316 -3.40 -35.97 11.83
N GLY A 317 -3.74 -35.07 10.90
CA GLY A 317 -4.73 -35.28 9.85
C GLY A 317 -6.17 -34.98 10.28
N TYR A 318 -6.41 -34.59 11.53
CA TYR A 318 -7.72 -34.06 11.91
C TYR A 318 -8.05 -32.81 11.10
N SER A 319 -9.25 -32.71 10.55
CA SER A 319 -9.68 -31.55 9.79
C SER A 319 -11.12 -31.17 10.07
N VAL A 320 -11.40 -29.87 9.93
CA VAL A 320 -12.74 -29.29 10.10
C VAL A 320 -12.90 -28.12 9.14
N SER A 321 -14.06 -28.04 8.48
CA SER A 321 -14.43 -26.89 7.65
C SER A 321 -15.22 -25.88 8.50
N VAL A 322 -14.91 -24.60 8.34
CA VAL A 322 -15.49 -23.48 9.10
C VAL A 322 -15.96 -22.41 8.12
N GLU A 323 -17.21 -21.97 8.24
CA GLU A 323 -17.78 -20.89 7.41
C GLU A 323 -17.04 -19.56 7.61
N ALA A 324 -17.04 -18.71 6.58
CA ALA A 324 -16.26 -17.48 6.53
C ALA A 324 -16.48 -16.54 7.73
N ASP A 325 -17.74 -16.34 8.17
CA ASP A 325 -18.06 -15.46 9.30
C ASP A 325 -17.35 -15.90 10.61
N TYR A 326 -17.32 -17.21 10.86
CA TYR A 326 -16.63 -17.76 12.01
C TYR A 326 -15.13 -17.73 11.83
N PHE A 327 -14.63 -18.04 10.63
CA PHE A 327 -13.21 -17.96 10.31
C PHE A 327 -12.64 -16.56 10.57
N ASN A 328 -13.29 -15.54 10.04
CA ASN A 328 -12.90 -14.13 10.19
C ASN A 328 -12.95 -13.65 11.65
N SER A 329 -13.75 -14.32 12.48
CA SER A 329 -13.86 -14.02 13.90
C SER A 329 -12.95 -14.90 14.78
N GLY A 330 -12.14 -15.80 14.21
CA GLY A 330 -11.31 -16.74 14.95
C GLY A 330 -9.88 -16.23 15.20
N ILE A 331 -9.17 -16.91 16.11
CA ILE A 331 -7.74 -16.67 16.37
C ILE A 331 -6.93 -17.97 16.35
N ILE A 332 -5.64 -17.84 16.06
CA ILE A 332 -4.63 -18.85 16.40
C ILE A 332 -3.97 -18.46 17.72
N TYR A 333 -4.01 -19.36 18.71
CA TYR A 333 -3.43 -19.17 20.03
C TYR A 333 -2.38 -20.24 20.36
N PHE A 334 -1.39 -19.89 21.17
CA PHE A 334 -0.36 -20.83 21.63
C PHE A 334 -0.72 -21.42 23.00
N LYS A 335 -0.70 -22.76 23.11
CA LYS A 335 -0.94 -23.44 24.39
C LYS A 335 -0.31 -24.83 24.46
N ASP A 336 0.34 -25.10 25.60
CA ASP A 336 0.99 -26.37 25.91
C ASP A 336 1.99 -26.81 24.82
N GLY A 337 2.77 -25.87 24.29
CA GLY A 337 3.80 -26.16 23.27
C GLY A 337 3.26 -26.32 21.84
N THR A 338 1.99 -25.97 21.60
CA THR A 338 1.33 -26.19 20.30
C THR A 338 0.45 -25.00 19.92
N TYR A 339 0.40 -24.67 18.63
CA TYR A 339 -0.54 -23.69 18.10
C TYR A 339 -1.89 -24.32 17.81
N ARG A 340 -2.96 -23.57 18.08
CA ARG A 340 -4.34 -24.07 18.01
C ARG A 340 -5.29 -23.01 17.51
N SER A 341 -6.35 -23.42 16.80
CA SER A 341 -7.44 -22.50 16.47
C SER A 341 -8.52 -22.46 17.56
N VAL A 342 -9.15 -21.31 17.69
CA VAL A 342 -10.42 -21.15 18.41
C VAL A 342 -11.31 -20.15 17.68
N PHE A 343 -12.60 -20.45 17.70
CA PHE A 343 -13.64 -19.63 17.13
C PHE A 343 -14.66 -19.28 18.22
N PRO A 344 -15.21 -18.06 18.21
CA PRO A 344 -16.29 -17.68 19.11
C PRO A 344 -17.55 -18.49 18.78
N ASP A 345 -18.31 -18.85 19.81
CA ASP A 345 -19.61 -19.53 19.73
C ASP A 345 -19.63 -20.89 19.00
N LEU A 346 -18.47 -21.44 18.63
CA LEU A 346 -18.34 -22.79 18.10
C LEU A 346 -17.92 -23.80 19.18
N ASP A 347 -18.25 -25.07 18.93
CA ASP A 347 -17.97 -26.14 19.87
C ASP A 347 -16.46 -26.47 19.96
N LYS A 348 -16.09 -27.36 20.87
CA LYS A 348 -14.68 -27.77 21.03
C LYS A 348 -14.15 -28.62 19.89
N ALA A 349 -15.02 -29.25 19.09
CA ALA A 349 -14.59 -30.07 17.96
C ALA A 349 -14.07 -29.19 16.83
N THR A 350 -14.54 -27.95 16.68
CA THR A 350 -14.00 -27.03 15.66
C THR A 350 -12.60 -26.52 15.97
N LYS A 351 -12.06 -26.78 17.17
CA LYS A 351 -10.69 -26.39 17.53
C LYS A 351 -9.69 -27.37 16.94
N VAL A 352 -8.75 -26.85 16.17
CA VAL A 352 -7.68 -27.64 15.56
C VAL A 352 -6.43 -27.46 16.41
N LYS A 353 -5.92 -28.55 16.99
CA LYS A 353 -4.65 -28.57 17.73
C LYS A 353 -3.51 -28.92 16.77
N GLU A 354 -2.34 -28.31 16.96
CA GLU A 354 -1.19 -28.50 16.06
C GLU A 354 -1.61 -28.19 14.62
N ILE A 355 -2.20 -26.99 14.46
CA ILE A 355 -2.70 -26.55 13.17
C ILE A 355 -1.55 -26.55 12.14
N LEU A 356 -1.79 -27.21 11.02
CA LEU A 356 -0.81 -27.39 9.96
C LEU A 356 -1.15 -26.52 8.75
N SER A 357 -2.41 -26.50 8.33
CA SER A 357 -2.83 -25.73 7.16
C SER A 357 -4.25 -25.22 7.23
N ILE A 358 -4.53 -24.23 6.37
CA ILE A 358 -5.85 -23.69 6.09
C ILE A 358 -6.00 -23.63 4.58
N GLU A 359 -7.11 -24.12 4.04
CA GLU A 359 -7.42 -24.09 2.60
C GLU A 359 -8.76 -23.40 2.37
N ALA A 360 -8.82 -22.53 1.36
CA ALA A 360 -10.05 -21.87 0.92
C ALA A 360 -10.90 -22.84 0.06
N GLU A 361 -12.19 -23.01 0.38
CA GLU A 361 -13.11 -23.97 -0.28
C GLU A 361 -14.20 -23.32 -1.15
#